data_AF-A0A943IY79-F1
#
_entry.id   AF-A0A943IY79-F1
#
_cell.length_a   1.000
_cell.length_b   1.000
_cell.length_c   1.000
_cell.angle_alpha   90.00
_cell.angle_beta   90.00
_cell.angle_gamma   90.00
#
_symmetry.space_group_name_H-M   'P 1'
#
loop_
_entity.id
_entity.type
_entity.pdbx_description
1 polymer ?
#
loop_
_entity_poly.entity_id
_entity_poly.type
_entity_poly.pdbx_seq_one_letter_code
_entity_poly.pdbx_strand_id
1 'polypeptide(L)'
;MRKFEEYEKKDRVQHRNFESYFSAMQRRLNLQMISAYIRDGSHKEIVSNESFCRRESESFSKLEKLVVEQCGEKTDEVIDQINAYSSVIEEIYFNLGMKAGVILHGKLTDNFETDI
;
A
#
# COMPACT_ATOMS: atom_id res chain seq x y z
N MET A 1 2.37 29.43 -39.55
CA MET A 1 1.19 29.17 -38.70
C MET A 1 0.71 27.72 -38.78
N ARG A 2 0.35 27.16 -39.95
CA ARG A 2 -0.16 25.77 -40.08
C ARG A 2 0.71 24.66 -39.45
N LYS A 3 2.05 24.73 -39.56
CA LYS A 3 2.97 23.75 -38.97
C LYS A 3 3.05 23.79 -37.43
N PHE A 4 2.77 24.95 -36.83
CA PHE A 4 2.81 25.12 -35.36
C PHE A 4 1.54 24.55 -34.71
N GLU A 5 0.39 24.73 -35.35
CA GLU A 5 -0.88 24.14 -34.91
C GLU A 5 -0.91 22.61 -35.09
N GLU A 6 -0.23 22.08 -36.11
CA GLU A 6 -0.02 20.62 -36.28
C GLU A 6 0.90 20.04 -35.20
N TYR A 7 1.93 20.78 -34.78
CA TYR A 7 2.81 20.39 -33.67
C TYR A 7 2.07 20.40 -32.33
N GLU A 8 1.32 21.46 -32.01
CA GLU A 8 0.49 21.50 -30.80
C GLU A 8 -0.59 20.41 -30.79
N LYS A 9 -1.20 20.10 -31.95
CA LYS A 9 -2.17 19.00 -32.04
C LYS A 9 -1.51 17.64 -31.86
N LYS A 10 -0.30 17.42 -32.37
CA LYS A 10 0.47 16.19 -32.13
C LYS A 10 0.87 16.05 -30.66
N ASP A 11 1.38 17.10 -30.02
CA ASP A 11 1.75 17.10 -28.60
C ASP A 11 0.53 16.87 -27.68
N ARG A 12 -0.60 17.51 -27.98
CA ARG A 12 -1.85 17.35 -27.22
C ARG A 12 -2.50 15.98 -27.40
N VAL A 13 -2.29 15.32 -28.55
CA VAL A 13 -2.77 13.95 -28.79
C VAL A 13 -1.84 12.92 -28.13
N GLN A 14 -0.53 13.18 -28.11
CA GLN A 14 0.45 12.31 -27.43
C GLN A 14 0.31 12.35 -25.90
N HIS A 15 -0.12 13.48 -25.34
CA HIS A 15 -0.38 13.64 -23.91
C HIS A 15 -1.71 13.03 -23.41
N ARG A 16 -2.57 12.51 -24.29
CA ARG A 16 -3.89 11.99 -23.88
C ARG A 16 -3.94 10.52 -23.49
N ASN A 17 -2.85 9.77 -23.66
CA ASN A 17 -2.85 8.32 -23.41
C ASN A 17 -1.58 7.76 -22.73
N PHE A 18 -0.74 8.61 -22.15
CA PHE A 18 0.22 8.12 -21.16
C PHE A 18 -0.47 8.12 -19.80
N GLU A 19 -0.89 6.94 -19.35
CA GLU A 19 -0.79 6.70 -17.92
C GLU A 19 0.60 7.16 -17.49
N SER A 20 0.66 8.15 -16.61
CA SER A 20 1.92 8.55 -16.02
C SER A 20 2.61 7.29 -15.49
N TYR A 21 3.92 7.15 -15.69
CA TYR A 21 4.67 6.05 -15.08
C TYR A 21 4.38 5.94 -13.57
N PHE A 22 4.07 7.06 -12.92
CA PHE A 22 3.57 7.12 -11.56
C PHE A 22 2.20 6.43 -11.37
N SER A 23 1.21 6.69 -12.22
CA SER A 23 -0.09 6.01 -12.14
C SER A 23 0.01 4.52 -12.47
N ALA A 24 0.88 4.14 -13.41
CA ALA A 24 1.18 2.75 -13.71
C ALA A 24 1.92 2.05 -12.55
N MET A 25 2.87 2.73 -11.90
CA MET A 25 3.52 2.25 -10.67
C MET A 25 2.53 2.11 -9.52
N GLN A 26 1.64 3.09 -9.33
CA GLN A 26 0.60 3.06 -8.31
C GLN A 26 -0.37 1.89 -8.52
N ARG A 27 -0.70 1.55 -9.77
CA ARG A 27 -1.49 0.35 -10.12
C ARG A 27 -0.72 -0.97 -9.90
N ARG A 28 0.60 -0.97 -10.14
CA ARG A 28 1.47 -2.15 -9.96
C ARG A 28 1.83 -2.42 -8.51
N LEU A 29 1.92 -1.39 -7.68
CA LEU A 29 2.13 -1.48 -6.24
C LEU A 29 0.81 -1.88 -5.57
N ASN A 30 0.40 -3.13 -5.77
CA ASN A 30 -0.63 -3.71 -4.91
C ASN A 30 0.01 -3.99 -3.54
N LEU A 31 -0.10 -3.01 -2.64
CA LEU A 31 0.43 -3.10 -1.28
C LEU A 31 -0.14 -4.30 -0.51
N GLN A 32 -1.32 -4.82 -0.88
CA GLN A 32 -1.86 -6.05 -0.29
C GLN A 32 -1.05 -7.28 -0.72
N MET A 33 -0.55 -7.28 -1.96
CA MET A 33 0.25 -8.37 -2.49
C MET A 33 1.69 -8.30 -1.96
N ILE A 34 2.24 -7.09 -1.84
CA ILE A 34 3.55 -6.86 -1.22
C ILE A 34 3.52 -7.18 0.28
N SER A 35 2.44 -6.84 0.99
CA SER A 35 2.31 -7.14 2.41
C SER A 35 2.24 -8.64 2.68
N ALA A 36 1.58 -9.43 1.83
CA ALA A 36 1.60 -10.89 1.91
C ALA A 36 3.02 -11.46 1.81
N TYR A 37 3.83 -10.96 0.86
CA TYR A 37 5.23 -11.37 0.74
C TYR A 37 6.10 -10.95 1.94
N ILE A 38 5.84 -9.78 2.54
CA ILE A 38 6.59 -9.28 3.70
C ILE A 38 6.23 -10.07 4.97
N ARG A 39 4.96 -10.41 5.18
CA ARG A 39 4.49 -11.06 6.41
C ARG A 39 4.77 -12.57 6.43
N ASP A 40 4.43 -13.27 5.36
CA ASP A 40 4.34 -14.74 5.39
C ASP A 40 5.33 -15.44 4.44
N GLY A 41 6.14 -14.69 3.70
CA GLY A 41 7.17 -15.22 2.80
C GLY A 41 6.65 -16.18 1.72
N SER A 42 5.34 -16.23 1.46
CA SER A 42 4.68 -17.27 0.66
C SER A 42 3.61 -16.73 -0.31
N HIS A 43 2.96 -17.65 -1.06
CA HIS A 43 2.23 -17.38 -2.30
C HIS A 43 1.03 -16.41 -2.18
N LYS A 44 0.86 -15.65 -3.27
CA LYS A 44 -0.23 -14.73 -3.64
C LYS A 44 -1.54 -14.94 -2.86
N GLU A 45 -1.75 -14.16 -1.80
CA GLU A 45 -3.05 -14.02 -1.17
C GLU A 45 -4.07 -13.39 -2.12
N ILE A 46 -5.35 -13.73 -1.92
CA ILE A 46 -6.49 -13.16 -2.65
C ILE A 46 -6.53 -11.66 -2.36
N VAL A 47 -6.38 -10.85 -3.41
CA VAL A 47 -6.54 -9.39 -3.34
C VAL A 47 -8.00 -9.08 -3.05
N SER A 48 -8.29 -8.41 -1.94
CA SER A 48 -9.63 -7.93 -1.63
C SER A 48 -9.88 -6.60 -2.35
N ASN A 49 -11.00 -6.52 -3.06
CA ASN A 49 -11.47 -5.31 -3.74
C ASN A 49 -12.25 -4.36 -2.80
N GLU A 50 -12.40 -4.73 -1.54
CA GLU A 50 -13.09 -3.91 -0.54
C GLU A 50 -12.21 -2.74 -0.08
N SER A 51 -12.85 -1.67 0.39
CA SER A 51 -12.13 -0.54 0.99
C SER A 51 -11.43 -0.97 2.27
N PHE A 52 -10.33 -0.30 2.62
CA PHE A 52 -9.59 -0.56 3.85
C PHE A 52 -10.50 -0.43 5.09
N CYS A 53 -11.30 0.63 5.15
CA CYS A 53 -12.25 0.86 6.23
C CYS A 53 -13.24 -0.30 6.39
N ARG A 54 -13.78 -0.84 5.28
CA ARG A 54 -14.70 -1.98 5.35
C ARG A 54 -14.01 -3.24 5.88
N ARG A 55 -12.81 -3.54 5.39
CA ARG A 55 -12.02 -4.70 5.82
C ARG A 55 -11.66 -4.63 7.30
N GLU A 56 -11.29 -3.44 7.77
CA GLU A 56 -11.00 -3.16 9.17
C GLU A 56 -12.25 -3.36 10.04
N SER A 57 -13.36 -2.68 9.74
CA SER A 57 -14.61 -2.80 10.51
C SER A 57 -15.12 -4.24 10.57
N GLU A 58 -15.09 -4.97 9.46
CA GLU A 58 -15.52 -6.38 9.42
C GLU A 58 -14.61 -7.29 10.25
N SER A 59 -13.29 -7.06 10.22
CA SER A 59 -12.33 -7.84 11.00
C SER A 59 -12.44 -7.53 12.49
N PHE A 60 -12.56 -6.24 12.85
CA PHE A 60 -12.76 -5.80 14.22
C PHE A 60 -14.05 -6.36 14.81
N SER A 61 -15.17 -6.29 14.08
CA SER A 61 -16.45 -6.83 14.57
C SER A 61 -16.41 -8.34 14.84
N LYS A 62 -15.64 -9.10 14.06
CA LYS A 62 -15.43 -10.54 14.33
C LYS A 62 -14.59 -10.77 15.59
N LEU A 63 -13.53 -10.00 15.76
CA LEU A 63 -12.67 -10.06 16.94
C LEU A 63 -13.45 -9.67 18.20
N GLU A 64 -14.14 -8.53 18.16
CA GLU A 64 -14.93 -7.99 19.27
C GLU A 64 -15.96 -9.02 19.74
N LYS A 65 -16.73 -9.63 18.83
CA LYS A 65 -17.69 -10.68 19.18
C LYS A 65 -17.03 -11.86 19.91
N LEU A 66 -15.90 -12.36 19.40
CA LEU A 66 -15.17 -13.47 20.02
C LEU A 66 -14.65 -13.10 21.41
N VAL A 67 -14.14 -11.88 21.59
CA VAL A 67 -13.63 -11.43 22.89
C VAL A 67 -14.78 -11.22 23.87
N VAL A 68 -15.89 -10.61 23.44
CA VAL A 68 -17.11 -10.44 24.26
C VAL A 68 -17.61 -11.78 24.79
N GLU A 69 -17.68 -12.80 23.92
CA GLU A 69 -18.14 -14.14 24.29
C GLU A 69 -17.23 -14.84 25.32
N GLN A 70 -15.92 -14.57 25.29
CA GLN A 70 -14.94 -15.27 26.14
C GLN A 70 -14.56 -14.49 27.42
N CYS A 71 -14.55 -13.15 27.36
CA CYS A 71 -13.96 -12.30 28.37
C CYS A 71 -14.97 -11.46 29.15
N GLY A 72 -16.22 -11.34 28.67
CA GLY A 72 -17.30 -10.64 29.38
C GLY A 72 -16.90 -9.22 29.80
N GLU A 73 -16.85 -8.96 31.11
CA GLU A 73 -16.51 -7.64 31.66
C GLU A 73 -15.07 -7.18 31.35
N LYS A 74 -14.16 -8.10 31.02
CA LYS A 74 -12.77 -7.77 30.65
C LYS A 74 -12.57 -7.48 29.17
N THR A 75 -13.64 -7.43 28.39
CA THR A 75 -13.58 -7.26 26.94
C THR A 75 -12.77 -6.03 26.55
N ASP A 76 -13.11 -4.87 27.12
CA ASP A 76 -12.47 -3.60 26.77
C ASP A 76 -10.97 -3.63 27.09
N GLU A 77 -10.59 -4.14 28.27
CA GLU A 77 -9.19 -4.29 28.67
C GLU A 77 -8.41 -5.20 27.71
N VAL A 78 -9.01 -6.31 27.28
CA VAL A 78 -8.38 -7.25 26.35
C VAL A 78 -8.26 -6.64 24.95
N ILE A 79 -9.31 -5.97 24.45
CA ILE A 79 -9.28 -5.28 23.16
C ILE A 79 -8.21 -4.17 23.17
N ASP A 80 -8.10 -3.41 24.25
CA ASP A 80 -7.07 -2.37 24.41
C ASP A 80 -5.65 -2.96 24.33
N GLN A 81 -5.40 -4.09 24.98
CA GLN A 81 -4.10 -4.77 24.88
C GLN A 81 -3.82 -5.29 23.47
N ILE A 82 -4.84 -5.82 22.77
CA ILE A 82 -4.71 -6.27 21.38
C ILE A 82 -4.39 -5.09 20.45
N ASN A 83 -5.07 -3.95 20.63
CA ASN A 83 -4.83 -2.73 19.87
C ASN A 83 -3.44 -2.16 20.13
N ALA A 84 -3.00 -2.16 21.39
CA ALA A 84 -1.65 -1.72 21.76
C ALA A 84 -0.58 -2.60 21.10
N TYR A 85 -0.73 -3.92 21.13
CA TYR A 85 0.15 -4.86 20.44
C TYR A 85 0.14 -4.64 18.92
N SER A 86 -1.04 -4.52 18.32
CA SER A 86 -1.19 -4.32 16.87
C SER A 86 -0.52 -3.04 16.41
N SER A 87 -0.65 -1.95 17.18
CA SER A 87 0.00 -0.66 16.89
C SER A 87 1.53 -0.79 16.84
N VAL A 88 2.13 -1.54 17.78
CA VAL A 88 3.58 -1.78 17.79
C VAL A 88 4.02 -2.57 16.56
N ILE A 89 3.27 -3.60 16.18
CA ILE A 89 3.57 -4.42 15.00
C ILE A 89 3.43 -3.61 13.71
N GLU A 90 2.38 -2.80 13.58
CA GLU A 90 2.18 -1.91 12.44
C GLU A 90 3.33 -0.91 12.29
N GLU A 91 3.78 -0.32 13.39
CA GLU A 91 4.93 0.59 13.38
C GLU A 91 6.21 -0.11 12.90
N ILE A 92 6.49 -1.33 13.39
CA ILE A 92 7.64 -2.12 12.96
C ILE A 92 7.60 -2.35 11.44
N TYR A 93 6.48 -2.83 10.91
CA TYR A 93 6.35 -3.12 9.48
C TYR A 93 6.36 -1.85 8.63
N PHE A 94 5.77 -0.76 9.09
CA PHE A 94 5.85 0.54 8.43
C PHE A 94 7.31 0.98 8.31
N ASN A 95 8.06 0.96 9.42
CA ASN A 95 9.47 1.35 9.44
C ASN A 95 10.33 0.47 8.52
N LEU A 96 10.09 -0.84 8.49
CA LEU A 96 10.78 -1.77 7.59
C LEU A 96 10.46 -1.48 6.12
N GLY A 97 9.18 -1.28 5.80
CA GLY A 97 8.72 -0.93 4.45
C GLY A 97 9.35 0.37 3.95
N MET A 98 9.39 1.40 4.80
CA MET A 98 10.02 2.69 4.48
C MET A 98 11.52 2.55 4.22
N LYS A 99 12.25 1.80 5.08
CA LYS A 99 13.68 1.54 4.87
C LYS A 99 13.95 0.77 3.57
N ALA A 100 13.17 -0.27 3.30
CA ALA A 100 13.27 -1.04 2.06
C ALA A 100 12.99 -0.16 0.83
N GLY A 101 11.98 0.71 0.91
CA GLY A 101 11.64 1.68 -0.13
C GLY A 101 12.79 2.64 -0.44
N VAL A 102 13.43 3.20 0.60
CA VAL A 102 14.59 4.10 0.44
C VAL A 102 15.77 3.37 -0.21
N ILE A 103 16.08 2.15 0.22
CA ILE A 103 17.16 1.34 -0.37
C ILE A 103 16.88 1.05 -1.86
N LEU A 104 15.64 0.66 -2.18
CA LEU A 104 15.26 0.38 -3.56
C LEU A 104 15.32 1.65 -4.42
N HIS A 105 14.84 2.78 -3.88
CA HIS A 105 14.91 4.06 -4.57
C HIS A 105 16.36 4.42 -4.87
N GLY A 106 17.25 4.39 -3.87
CA GLY A 106 18.68 4.65 -4.05
C GLY A 106 19.32 3.77 -5.12
N LYS A 107 19.07 2.46 -5.09
CA LYS A 107 19.59 1.53 -6.12
C LYS A 107 19.07 1.81 -7.54
N LEU A 108 17.84 2.30 -7.66
CA LEU A 108 17.24 2.65 -8.95
C LEU A 108 17.71 4.02 -9.46
N THR A 109 18.06 4.94 -8.56
CA THR A 109 18.50 6.30 -8.88
C THR A 109 20.00 6.48 -8.95
N ASP A 110 20.80 5.58 -8.35
CA ASP A 110 22.27 5.62 -8.33
C ASP A 110 22.90 5.68 -9.73
N ASN A 111 22.23 5.15 -10.76
CA ASN A 111 22.70 5.24 -12.15
C ASN A 111 22.39 6.59 -12.84
N PHE A 112 21.59 7.46 -12.24
CA PHE A 112 21.23 8.77 -12.82
C PHE A 112 22.09 9.92 -12.29
N GLU A 113 22.80 9.75 -11.16
CA GLU A 113 23.75 10.76 -10.66
C GLU A 113 25.10 10.74 -11.41
N THR A 114 25.49 9.60 -12.00
CA THR A 114 26.74 9.47 -12.79
C THR A 114 26.60 9.75 -14.28
N ASP A 115 25.41 10.11 -14.75
CA ASP A 115 25.09 10.39 -16.17
C ASP A 115 24.91 11.91 -16.45
N ILE A 116 25.63 12.77 -15.72
CA ILE A 116 25.79 14.21 -15.98
C ILE A 116 27.26 14.53 -16.33
#